data_AF-A0A6N7M9N4-F1
#
_entry.id   AF-A0A6N7M9N4-F1
#
_cell.length_a   1.000
_cell.length_b   1.000
_cell.length_c   1.000
_cell.angle_alpha   90.00
_cell.angle_beta   90.00
_cell.angle_gamma   90.00
#
_symmetry.space_group_name_H-M   'P 1'
#
loop_
_entity.id
_entity.type
_entity.pdbx_description
1 polymer ?
#
loop_
_entity_poly.entity_id
_entity_poly.type
_entity_poly.pdbx_seq_one_letter_code
_entity_poly.pdbx_strand_id
1 'polypeptide(L)'
;MSDSKELDSDIAELMGLSPDSPDSFEAKPDFSDLFEDKNEKAEEVGLNKQHFEPITHFFEKPKSFFADKNFYKKVLSGEGEISKKVHALFTQFLGAKDSQDKSMYRNRLIPAYWDLCANIASRISRNLPIEKILLLRFGILSPSLISSEQRDLISRIIF
;
A
#
# COMPACT_ATOMS: atom_id res chain seq x y z
N MET A 1 -21.88 -41.02 -16.45
CA MET A 1 -22.27 -39.61 -16.69
C MET A 1 -23.67 -39.41 -16.10
N SER A 2 -23.81 -39.24 -14.78
CA SER A 2 -25.14 -39.02 -14.14
C SER A 2 -25.11 -38.29 -12.78
N ASP A 3 -24.12 -37.45 -12.44
CA ASP A 3 -24.04 -36.85 -11.09
C ASP A 3 -24.16 -35.30 -11.03
N SER A 4 -24.58 -34.64 -12.10
CA SER A 4 -24.66 -33.16 -12.14
C SER A 4 -26.08 -32.59 -12.09
N LYS A 5 -27.12 -33.41 -11.91
CA LYS A 5 -28.52 -32.95 -11.89
C LYS A 5 -29.12 -32.75 -10.49
N GLU A 6 -28.53 -33.35 -9.45
CA GLU A 6 -29.05 -33.20 -8.07
C GLU A 6 -28.53 -31.94 -7.37
N LEU A 7 -27.29 -31.51 -7.64
CA LEU A 7 -26.69 -30.33 -6.99
C LEU A 7 -27.41 -29.00 -7.31
N ASP A 8 -28.05 -28.91 -8.47
CA ASP A 8 -28.77 -27.69 -8.90
C ASP A 8 -30.12 -27.51 -8.20
N SER A 9 -30.72 -28.62 -7.72
CA SER A 9 -32.02 -28.64 -7.03
C SER A 9 -31.93 -27.99 -5.65
N ASP A 10 -30.94 -28.42 -4.86
CA ASP A 10 -30.78 -27.96 -3.48
C ASP A 10 -30.33 -26.49 -3.42
N ILE A 11 -29.55 -26.04 -4.43
CA ILE A 11 -29.14 -24.65 -4.58
C ILE A 11 -30.33 -23.77 -5.03
N ALA A 12 -31.18 -24.26 -5.92
CA ALA A 12 -32.38 -23.55 -6.35
C ALA A 12 -33.41 -23.40 -5.22
N GLU A 13 -33.57 -24.42 -4.38
CA GLU A 13 -34.44 -24.38 -3.19
C GLU A 13 -33.89 -23.40 -2.13
N LEU A 14 -32.57 -23.38 -1.91
CA LEU A 14 -31.91 -22.43 -1.02
C LEU A 14 -32.01 -20.97 -1.52
N MET A 15 -32.08 -20.76 -2.84
CA MET A 15 -32.26 -19.45 -3.49
C MET A 15 -33.74 -19.05 -3.66
N GLY A 16 -34.69 -19.87 -3.20
CA GLY A 16 -36.14 -19.58 -3.26
C GLY A 16 -36.75 -19.63 -4.67
N LEU A 17 -36.10 -20.31 -5.62
CA LEU A 17 -36.52 -20.38 -7.01
C LEU A 17 -37.32 -21.67 -7.26
N SER A 18 -38.64 -21.57 -7.21
CA SER A 18 -39.54 -22.67 -7.62
C SER A 18 -39.62 -22.76 -9.15
N PRO A 19 -39.61 -23.97 -9.75
CA PRO A 19 -39.57 -24.14 -11.21
C PRO A 19 -40.87 -23.78 -11.95
N ASP A 20 -41.98 -23.51 -11.24
CA ASP A 20 -43.31 -23.28 -11.83
C ASP A 20 -43.73 -21.80 -11.91
N SER A 21 -42.79 -20.85 -11.88
CA SER A 21 -43.08 -19.42 -12.07
C SER A 21 -42.37 -18.87 -13.31
N PRO A 22 -43.10 -18.47 -14.37
CA PRO A 22 -42.48 -18.00 -15.62
C PRO A 22 -41.80 -16.63 -15.51
N ASP A 23 -41.81 -15.99 -14.33
CA ASP A 23 -41.27 -14.65 -14.10
C ASP A 23 -39.92 -14.60 -13.35
N SER A 24 -39.32 -15.75 -13.00
CA SER A 24 -38.18 -15.78 -12.06
C SER A 24 -36.79 -15.46 -12.64
N PHE A 25 -36.66 -15.24 -13.95
CA PHE A 25 -35.38 -14.82 -14.57
C PHE A 25 -35.28 -13.31 -14.82
N GLU A 26 -36.34 -12.53 -14.60
CA GLU A 26 -36.36 -11.07 -14.79
C GLU A 26 -36.47 -10.25 -13.50
N ALA A 27 -36.46 -10.90 -12.34
CA ALA A 27 -36.36 -10.20 -11.06
C ALA A 27 -34.95 -9.63 -10.88
N LYS A 28 -34.69 -8.46 -11.47
CA LYS A 28 -33.53 -7.64 -11.11
C LYS A 28 -33.62 -7.39 -9.60
N PRO A 29 -32.63 -7.82 -8.80
CA PRO A 29 -32.67 -7.59 -7.37
C PRO A 29 -32.82 -6.08 -7.11
N ASP A 30 -33.81 -5.73 -6.29
CA ASP A 30 -34.04 -4.35 -5.86
C ASP A 30 -33.09 -4.04 -4.71
N PHE A 31 -32.07 -3.22 -5.00
CA PHE A 31 -31.03 -2.84 -4.03
C PHE A 31 -31.43 -1.60 -3.22
N SER A 32 -32.65 -1.08 -3.39
CA SER A 32 -33.13 0.13 -2.71
C SER A 32 -33.11 0.01 -1.19
N ASP A 33 -33.28 -1.20 -0.65
CA ASP A 33 -33.28 -1.46 0.80
C ASP A 33 -31.87 -1.66 1.40
N LEU A 34 -30.83 -1.82 0.57
CA LEU A 34 -29.46 -2.06 1.04
C LEU A 34 -28.70 -0.77 1.40
N PHE A 35 -29.22 0.37 0.95
CA PHE A 35 -28.69 1.68 1.28
C PHE A 35 -29.73 2.41 2.11
N GLU A 36 -29.71 2.19 3.43
CA GLU A 36 -30.44 3.07 4.37
C GLU A 36 -30.10 4.52 4.02
N ASP A 37 -31.11 5.38 3.84
CA ASP A 37 -31.06 6.79 3.42
C ASP A 37 -30.15 7.67 4.30
N LYS A 38 -28.85 7.40 4.30
CA LYS A 38 -27.84 8.39 4.60
C LYS A 38 -27.71 9.22 3.34
N ASN A 39 -28.48 10.29 3.34
CA ASN A 39 -28.41 11.41 2.42
C ASN A 39 -27.05 12.13 2.61
N GLU A 40 -25.94 11.42 2.40
CA GLU A 40 -24.66 12.02 2.11
C GLU A 40 -24.85 12.68 0.76
N LYS A 41 -24.95 14.02 0.77
CA LYS A 41 -25.08 14.83 -0.44
C LYS A 41 -24.17 14.25 -1.50
N ALA A 42 -24.76 13.66 -2.54
CA ALA A 42 -24.03 13.24 -3.71
C ALA A 42 -23.21 14.46 -4.15
N GLU A 43 -21.88 14.38 -4.02
CA GLU A 43 -21.03 15.42 -4.58
C GLU A 43 -21.43 15.52 -6.06
N GLU A 44 -21.67 16.74 -6.56
CA GLU A 44 -21.93 16.95 -7.98
C GLU A 44 -20.66 16.56 -8.74
N VAL A 45 -20.56 15.27 -9.09
CA VAL A 45 -19.45 14.75 -9.87
C VAL A 45 -19.65 15.25 -11.28
N GLY A 46 -18.92 16.31 -11.64
CA GLY A 46 -18.91 16.84 -12.99
C GLY A 46 -18.34 15.81 -13.98
N LEU A 47 -19.22 15.02 -14.60
CA LEU A 47 -18.89 14.00 -15.60
C LEU A 47 -18.43 14.58 -16.95
N ASN A 48 -18.42 15.92 -17.10
CA ASN A 48 -18.01 16.62 -18.31
C ASN A 48 -16.48 16.84 -18.42
N LYS A 49 -15.68 16.34 -17.48
CA LYS A 49 -14.22 16.43 -17.55
C LYS A 49 -13.68 15.41 -18.57
N GLN A 50 -13.41 15.88 -19.79
CA GLN A 50 -12.87 15.04 -20.87
C GLN A 50 -11.34 14.87 -20.81
N HIS A 51 -10.64 15.74 -20.07
CA HIS A 51 -9.19 15.66 -19.90
C HIS A 51 -8.78 16.05 -18.48
N PHE A 52 -7.60 15.58 -18.06
CA PHE A 52 -6.95 16.06 -16.85
C PHE A 52 -6.25 17.38 -17.14
N GLU A 53 -6.27 18.31 -16.18
CA GLU A 53 -5.48 19.53 -16.27
C GLU A 53 -3.98 19.16 -16.36
N PRO A 54 -3.21 19.82 -17.23
CA PRO A 54 -1.79 19.54 -17.36
C PRO A 54 -1.05 19.88 -16.06
N ILE A 55 -0.14 19.00 -15.64
CA ILE A 55 0.69 19.23 -14.46
C ILE A 55 1.68 20.36 -14.78
N THR A 56 1.48 21.52 -14.16
CA THR A 56 2.30 22.72 -14.39
C THR A 56 3.47 22.83 -13.41
N HIS A 57 3.39 22.15 -12.26
CA HIS A 57 4.38 22.22 -11.19
C HIS A 57 4.86 20.82 -10.82
N PHE A 58 6.15 20.57 -11.03
CA PHE A 58 6.81 19.30 -10.66
C PHE A 58 7.64 19.43 -9.38
N PHE A 59 7.96 20.66 -8.98
CA PHE A 59 8.80 20.96 -7.83
C PHE A 59 8.19 22.07 -6.98
N GLU A 60 8.33 21.93 -5.67
CA GLU A 60 7.96 22.92 -4.67
C GLU A 60 9.17 23.38 -3.85
N LYS A 61 8.93 24.24 -2.85
CA LYS A 61 9.97 24.62 -1.89
C LYS A 61 10.43 23.38 -1.11
N PRO A 62 11.75 23.22 -0.85
CA PRO A 62 12.27 22.03 -0.20
C PRO A 62 11.66 21.86 1.20
N LYS A 63 10.95 20.75 1.40
CA LYS A 63 10.41 20.33 2.68
C LYS A 63 11.51 19.80 3.60
N SER A 64 11.38 20.01 4.91
CA SER A 64 12.40 19.61 5.90
C SER A 64 12.32 18.12 6.28
N PHE A 65 12.23 17.22 5.31
CA PHE A 65 12.00 15.79 5.56
C PHE A 65 13.17 15.09 6.27
N PHE A 66 14.40 15.49 5.97
CA PHE A 66 15.61 14.84 6.47
C PHE A 66 16.27 15.59 7.64
N ALA A 67 15.55 16.52 8.27
CA ALA A 67 16.07 17.30 9.39
C ALA A 67 16.17 16.48 10.69
N ASP A 68 15.37 15.42 10.84
CA ASP A 68 15.36 14.61 12.05
C ASP A 68 16.53 13.61 12.09
N LYS A 69 17.34 13.71 13.15
CA LYS A 69 18.45 12.78 13.43
C LYS A 69 17.94 11.37 13.76
N ASN A 70 16.71 11.23 14.22
CA ASN A 70 16.09 9.95 14.57
C ASN A 70 15.35 9.28 13.40
N PHE A 71 15.53 9.77 12.16
CA PHE A 71 14.82 9.26 10.99
C PHE A 71 14.83 7.73 10.91
N TYR A 72 16.01 7.13 10.90
CA TYR A 72 16.17 5.68 10.80
C TYR A 72 15.47 4.93 11.95
N LYS A 73 15.56 5.47 13.17
CA LYS A 73 14.90 4.88 14.35
C LYS A 73 13.37 4.92 14.19
N LYS A 74 12.82 6.02 13.68
CA LYS A 74 11.37 6.17 13.45
C LYS A 74 10.85 5.25 12.35
N VAL A 75 11.63 5.04 11.29
CA VAL A 75 11.30 4.07 10.24
C VAL A 75 11.11 2.67 10.84
N LEU A 76 12.04 2.26 11.71
CA LEU A 76 12.04 0.93 12.32
C LEU A 76 11.09 0.78 13.52
N SER A 77 10.66 1.89 14.11
CA SER A 77 9.84 1.88 15.32
C SER A 77 8.47 1.25 15.07
N GLY A 78 8.08 0.29 15.92
CA GLY A 78 6.78 -0.38 15.87
C GLY A 78 6.68 -1.58 14.92
N GLU A 79 7.75 -1.94 14.21
CA GLU A 79 7.74 -3.04 13.21
C GLU A 79 8.21 -4.40 13.79
N GLY A 80 8.47 -4.49 15.10
CA GLY A 80 8.75 -5.75 15.80
C GLY A 80 10.05 -6.44 15.38
N GLU A 81 10.03 -7.77 15.27
CA GLU A 81 11.23 -8.57 14.96
C GLU A 81 11.83 -8.29 13.59
N ILE A 82 11.01 -7.91 12.61
CA ILE A 82 11.48 -7.58 11.26
C ILE A 82 12.41 -6.35 11.32
N SER A 83 12.09 -5.36 12.15
CA SER A 83 12.96 -4.19 12.35
C SER A 83 14.33 -4.56 12.90
N LYS A 84 14.37 -5.47 13.89
CA LYS A 84 15.62 -5.93 14.51
C LYS A 84 16.47 -6.70 13.51
N LYS A 85 15.84 -7.56 12.71
CA LYS A 85 16.50 -8.31 11.63
C LYS A 85 17.12 -7.36 10.60
N VAL A 86 16.37 -6.37 10.12
CA VAL A 86 16.88 -5.36 9.18
C VAL A 86 18.03 -4.58 9.81
N HIS A 87 17.89 -4.14 11.05
CA HIS A 87 18.95 -3.39 11.74
C HIS A 87 20.24 -4.21 11.89
N ALA A 88 20.14 -5.47 12.30
CA ALA A 88 21.28 -6.36 12.44
C ALA A 88 21.99 -6.60 11.10
N LEU A 89 21.24 -6.95 10.05
CA LEU A 89 21.79 -7.16 8.70
C LEU A 89 22.40 -5.89 8.12
N PHE A 90 21.77 -4.74 8.34
CA PHE A 90 22.26 -3.46 7.87
C PHE A 90 23.57 -3.06 8.56
N THR A 91 23.68 -3.29 9.87
CA THR A 91 24.90 -3.04 10.64
C THR A 91 26.04 -3.95 10.19
N GLN A 92 25.76 -5.24 9.96
CA GLN A 92 26.73 -6.20 9.43
C GLN A 92 27.19 -5.80 8.02
N PHE A 93 26.26 -5.37 7.16
CA PHE A 93 26.58 -4.89 5.81
C PHE A 93 27.50 -3.65 5.81
N LEU A 94 27.24 -2.69 6.71
CA LEU A 94 28.09 -1.49 6.84
C LEU A 94 29.46 -1.79 7.46
N GLY A 95 29.54 -2.78 8.36
CA GLY A 95 30.78 -3.20 9.00
C GLY A 95 31.65 -4.14 8.16
N ALA A 96 31.09 -4.76 7.13
CA ALA A 96 31.82 -5.69 6.25
C ALA A 96 32.87 -4.96 5.40
N LYS A 97 34.13 -5.39 5.54
CA LYS A 97 35.27 -4.88 4.75
C LYS A 97 35.53 -5.73 3.50
N ASP A 98 35.25 -7.03 3.58
CA ASP A 98 35.43 -7.96 2.49
C ASP A 98 34.28 -7.88 1.46
N SER A 99 34.62 -7.99 0.18
CA SER A 99 33.65 -7.89 -0.92
C SER A 99 32.64 -9.04 -0.92
N GLN A 100 33.08 -10.26 -0.55
CA GLN A 100 32.24 -11.45 -0.50
C GLN A 100 31.24 -11.35 0.66
N ASP A 101 31.71 -10.98 1.85
CA ASP A 101 30.84 -10.76 3.01
C ASP A 101 29.80 -9.66 2.74
N LYS A 102 30.23 -8.57 2.11
CA LYS A 102 29.34 -7.47 1.72
C LYS A 102 28.27 -7.93 0.74
N SER A 103 28.63 -8.79 -0.22
CA SER A 103 27.67 -9.41 -1.14
C SER A 103 26.70 -10.34 -0.40
N MET A 104 27.19 -11.17 0.51
CA MET A 104 26.36 -12.08 1.33
C MET A 104 25.34 -11.29 2.17
N TYR A 105 25.78 -10.26 2.91
CA TYR A 105 24.89 -9.45 3.72
C TYR A 105 23.89 -8.68 2.87
N ARG A 106 24.29 -8.18 1.68
CA ARG A 106 23.37 -7.54 0.73
C ARG A 106 22.27 -8.50 0.29
N ASN A 107 22.63 -9.72 -0.10
CA ASN A 107 21.67 -10.73 -0.55
C ASN A 107 20.67 -11.12 0.55
N ARG A 108 21.08 -11.06 1.83
CA ARG A 108 20.20 -11.27 2.98
C ARG A 108 19.39 -10.03 3.35
N LEU A 109 19.94 -8.84 3.17
CA LEU A 109 19.30 -7.57 3.50
C LEU A 109 18.15 -7.24 2.54
N ILE A 110 18.31 -7.50 1.24
CA ILE A 110 17.28 -7.23 0.22
C ILE A 110 15.91 -7.84 0.59
N PRO A 111 15.78 -9.15 0.86
CA PRO A 111 14.48 -9.73 1.22
C PRO A 111 13.96 -9.17 2.56
N ALA A 112 14.84 -9.01 3.57
CA ALA A 112 14.43 -8.46 4.86
C ALA A 112 13.92 -7.01 4.75
N TYR A 113 14.48 -6.23 3.83
CA TYR A 113 14.04 -4.88 3.51
C TYR A 113 12.64 -4.88 2.88
N TRP A 114 12.37 -5.79 1.94
CA TRP A 114 11.04 -5.93 1.34
C TRP A 114 10.00 -6.45 2.34
N ASP A 115 10.38 -7.37 3.23
CA ASP A 115 9.53 -7.81 4.34
C ASP A 115 9.13 -6.63 5.23
N LEU A 116 10.09 -5.74 5.55
CA LEU A 116 9.81 -4.52 6.31
C LEU A 116 8.84 -3.60 5.57
N CYS A 117 9.07 -3.37 4.28
CA CYS A 117 8.18 -2.54 3.47
C CYS A 117 6.76 -3.12 3.41
N ALA A 118 6.61 -4.43 3.19
CA ALA A 118 5.33 -5.11 3.17
C ALA A 118 4.61 -5.02 4.52
N ASN A 119 5.35 -5.14 5.63
CA ASN A 119 4.82 -5.07 6.97
C ASN A 119 4.37 -3.66 7.39
N ILE A 120 5.05 -2.61 6.91
CA ILE A 120 4.61 -1.22 7.05
C ILE A 120 3.40 -0.97 6.14
N ALA A 121 3.44 -1.47 4.89
CA ALA A 121 2.40 -1.27 3.89
C ALA A 121 1.05 -1.85 4.33
N SER A 122 1.05 -3.01 5.00
CA SER A 122 -0.19 -3.62 5.53
C SER A 122 -0.84 -2.80 6.66
N ARG A 123 -0.13 -1.82 7.22
CA ARG A 123 -0.56 -0.96 8.33
C ARG A 123 -0.63 0.52 7.94
N ILE A 124 -0.73 0.81 6.64
CA ILE A 124 -0.89 2.18 6.17
C ILE A 124 -2.16 2.79 6.76
N SER A 125 -1.99 3.97 7.34
CA SER A 125 -3.07 4.80 7.88
C SER A 125 -2.83 6.26 7.49
N ARG A 126 -3.86 7.10 7.64
CA ARG A 126 -3.77 8.55 7.34
C ARG A 126 -2.68 9.27 8.14
N ASN A 127 -2.28 8.73 9.29
CA ASN A 127 -1.32 9.34 10.21
C ASN A 127 0.05 8.62 10.19
N LEU A 128 0.42 8.01 9.06
CA LEU A 128 1.72 7.35 8.94
C LEU A 128 2.85 8.39 9.06
N PRO A 129 3.89 8.15 9.89
CA PRO A 129 5.03 9.05 9.99
C PRO A 129 5.68 9.30 8.63
N ILE A 130 6.11 10.55 8.39
CA ILE A 130 6.72 10.96 7.12
C ILE A 130 7.92 10.08 6.76
N GLU A 131 8.67 9.62 7.74
CA GLU A 131 9.86 8.78 7.55
C GLU A 131 9.48 7.43 6.92
N LYS A 132 8.34 6.85 7.31
CA LYS A 132 7.81 5.60 6.72
C LYS A 132 7.21 5.86 5.34
N ILE A 133 6.59 7.01 5.11
CA ILE A 133 6.12 7.41 3.77
C ILE A 133 7.31 7.53 2.82
N LEU A 134 8.40 8.17 3.25
CA LEU A 134 9.63 8.30 2.46
C LEU A 134 10.32 6.96 2.20
N LEU A 135 10.29 6.04 3.17
CA LEU A 135 10.75 4.67 2.95
C LEU A 135 9.94 4.01 1.83
N LEU A 136 8.61 4.00 1.93
CA LEU A 136 7.75 3.30 0.97
C LEU A 136 7.79 3.93 -0.43
N ARG A 137 7.84 5.27 -0.50
CA ARG A 137 7.76 6.00 -1.77
C ARG A 137 9.08 6.08 -2.51
N PHE A 138 10.19 6.25 -1.79
CA PHE A 138 11.51 6.51 -2.38
C PHE A 138 12.58 5.48 -2.00
N GLY A 139 12.25 4.50 -1.18
CA GLY A 139 13.17 3.46 -0.75
C GLY A 139 14.24 3.92 0.24
N ILE A 140 14.00 5.03 0.94
CA ILE A 140 15.01 5.66 1.79
C ILE A 140 14.98 5.04 3.19
N LEU A 141 15.92 4.12 3.43
CA LEU A 141 16.10 3.54 4.76
C LEU A 141 16.78 4.51 5.74
N SER A 142 17.83 5.20 5.31
CA SER A 142 18.53 6.22 6.11
C SER A 142 18.97 7.40 5.24
N PRO A 143 18.82 8.65 5.69
CA PRO A 143 19.28 9.84 4.96
C PRO A 143 20.80 9.88 4.79
N SER A 144 21.55 9.16 5.62
CA SER A 144 23.01 9.08 5.53
C SER A 144 23.52 8.27 4.34
N LEU A 145 22.66 7.48 3.68
CA LEU A 145 23.02 6.63 2.53
C LEU A 145 22.91 7.35 1.19
N ILE A 146 22.29 8.53 1.16
CA ILE A 146 22.00 9.30 -0.04
C ILE A 146 22.74 10.64 -0.01
N SER A 147 23.10 11.15 -1.19
CA SER A 147 23.84 12.41 -1.31
C SER A 147 23.00 13.60 -0.81
N SER A 148 23.65 14.73 -0.52
CA SER A 148 22.95 15.99 -0.22
C SER A 148 22.07 16.45 -1.38
N GLU A 149 22.53 16.25 -2.61
CA GLU A 149 21.77 16.57 -3.83
C GLU A 149 20.51 15.72 -3.96
N GLN A 150 20.61 14.41 -3.73
CA GLN A 150 19.45 13.52 -3.74
C GLN A 150 18.44 13.91 -2.65
N ARG A 151 18.91 14.32 -1.47
CA ARG A 151 18.04 14.82 -0.40
C ARG A 151 17.32 16.12 -0.79
N ASP A 152 18.00 17.07 -1.41
CA ASP A 152 17.38 18.32 -1.86
C ASP A 152 16.32 18.04 -2.94
N LEU A 153 16.64 17.18 -3.91
CA LEU A 153 15.72 16.79 -4.98
C LEU A 153 14.45 16.15 -4.41
N ILE A 154 14.58 15.15 -3.53
CA ILE A 154 13.43 14.47 -2.91
C ILE A 154 12.61 15.44 -2.06
N SER A 155 13.25 16.42 -1.43
CA SER A 155 12.57 17.44 -0.61
C SER A 155 11.70 18.39 -1.44
N ARG A 156 11.92 18.49 -2.75
CA ARG A 156 11.15 19.34 -3.67
C ARG A 156 10.05 18.59 -4.41
N ILE A 157 10.00 17.25 -4.33
CA ILE A 157 8.98 16.46 -5.02
C ILE A 157 7.62 16.69 -4.35
N ILE A 158 6.63 17.03 -5.16
CA ILE A 158 5.24 17.19 -4.70
C ILE A 158 4.63 15.80 -4.54
N PHE A 159 4.16 15.48 -3.33
CA PHE A 159 3.49 14.23 -3.03
C PHE A 159 2.59 14.21 -1.80
#